data_AF-A0A7S2WAH2-F1
#
_entry.id   AF-A0A7S2WAH2-F1
#
_cell.length_a   1.000
_cell.length_b   1.000
_cell.length_c   1.000
_cell.angle_alpha   90.00
_cell.angle_beta   90.00
_cell.angle_gamma   90.00
#
_symmetry.space_group_name_H-M   'P 1'
#
loop_
_entity.id
_entity.type
_entity.pdbx_description
1 polymer ?
#
loop_
_entity_poly.entity_id
_entity_poly.type
_entity_poly.pdbx_seq_one_letter_code
_entity_poly.pdbx_strand_id
1 'polypeptide(L)'
;MRIPCVFNISLLFGVLITLSNYAHVRADGVYYDDAQEVDDNVEDEEVYADDYIKYWTEYAVLPKKCITYNNVDMIVFSVFPQGYRSMCTDEPMGTYMTTVPTFVGAYMDQLEANALDQGVDDYAAPESLQFIECYPFQTNEALYYVQVGCTDGTSQSLSVNIYKDNTCETPWENTEGSDDASFDISDIQVPFKQCQACVIWIDKDDDQGVDDQYFENKKTQAPLCSEIWSDKEVCDKKCQKMGFERKTNVGWNTSDKVLLSILTVFGAGMLFAILRKRSYMSKKDSLLEEAAMNAAGLQQSHVIGIFILTI
;
A
#
# COMPACT_ATOMS: atom_id res chain seq x y z
N MET A 1 35.83 -33.99 47.79
CA MET A 1 36.11 -32.77 47.00
C MET A 1 34.80 -32.25 46.43
N ARG A 2 34.32 -31.10 46.92
CA ARG A 2 33.13 -30.41 46.39
C ARG A 2 33.63 -29.20 45.62
N ILE A 3 33.39 -29.16 44.31
CA ILE A 3 33.61 -27.99 43.47
C ILE A 3 32.28 -27.22 43.44
N PRO A 4 32.21 -25.97 43.92
CA PRO A 4 31.02 -25.16 43.74
C PRO A 4 31.03 -24.58 42.32
N CYS A 5 30.13 -25.06 41.46
CA CYS A 5 29.80 -24.37 40.21
C CYS A 5 28.98 -23.12 40.56
N VAL A 6 29.66 -21.98 40.66
CA VAL A 6 29.02 -20.66 40.72
C VAL A 6 28.56 -20.33 39.30
N PHE A 7 27.32 -20.66 38.98
CA PHE A 7 26.68 -20.26 37.72
C PHE A 7 26.37 -18.76 37.80
N ASN A 8 27.11 -17.96 37.04
CA ASN A 8 26.98 -16.51 37.01
C ASN A 8 25.79 -16.11 36.12
N ILE A 9 24.62 -15.91 36.75
CA ILE A 9 23.33 -15.59 36.11
C ILE A 9 23.32 -14.17 35.50
N SER A 10 24.28 -13.32 35.84
CA SER A 10 24.29 -11.90 35.45
C SER A 10 24.61 -11.63 33.97
N LEU A 11 25.06 -12.65 33.21
CA LEU A 11 25.40 -12.50 31.78
C LEU A 11 24.26 -12.84 30.82
N LEU A 12 23.15 -13.40 31.31
CA LEU A 12 22.01 -13.84 30.49
C LEU A 12 20.96 -12.74 30.21
N PHE A 13 20.99 -11.62 30.94
CA PHE A 13 20.06 -10.51 30.71
C PHE A 13 20.52 -9.50 29.64
N GLY A 14 21.76 -9.59 29.15
CA GLY A 14 22.32 -8.62 28.20
C GLY A 14 22.06 -8.91 26.71
N VAL A 15 21.65 -10.14 26.35
CA VAL A 15 21.56 -10.57 24.94
C VAL A 15 20.12 -10.53 24.38
N LEU A 16 19.11 -10.34 25.23
CA LEU A 16 17.69 -10.42 24.86
C LEU A 16 17.09 -9.14 24.25
N ILE A 17 17.85 -8.04 24.11
CA ILE A 17 17.28 -6.76 23.62
C ILE A 17 17.53 -6.53 22.11
N THR A 18 18.37 -7.31 21.44
CA THR A 18 18.81 -6.98 20.06
C THR A 18 18.18 -7.80 18.92
N LEU A 19 17.32 -8.78 19.17
CA LEU A 19 16.84 -9.69 18.10
C LEU A 19 15.41 -9.44 17.58
N SER A 20 14.70 -8.40 18.05
CA SER A 20 13.28 -8.19 17.66
C SER A 20 13.05 -7.44 16.33
N ASN A 21 14.08 -7.19 15.50
CA ASN A 21 13.96 -6.33 14.31
C ASN A 21 14.25 -6.99 12.94
N TYR A 22 14.43 -8.31 12.84
CA TYR A 22 14.75 -8.96 11.55
C TYR A 22 13.72 -10.03 11.17
N ALA A 23 12.61 -9.59 10.59
CA ALA A 23 11.75 -10.45 9.79
C ALA A 23 11.11 -9.63 8.66
N HIS A 24 11.92 -9.25 7.67
CA HIS A 24 11.41 -8.73 6.40
C HIS A 24 11.32 -9.90 5.41
N VAL A 25 10.09 -10.26 5.06
CA VAL A 25 9.76 -11.22 4.00
C VAL A 25 10.11 -10.58 2.66
N ARG A 26 10.92 -11.27 1.85
CA ARG A 26 11.22 -10.93 0.45
C ARG A 26 10.16 -11.61 -0.42
N ALA A 27 9.46 -10.84 -1.25
CA ALA A 27 8.64 -11.35 -2.34
C ALA A 27 9.51 -11.42 -3.61
N ASP A 28 9.39 -12.53 -4.33
CA ASP A 28 10.13 -12.80 -5.56
C ASP A 28 9.61 -11.91 -6.70
N GLY A 29 10.42 -10.93 -7.12
CA GLY A 29 10.18 -10.12 -8.32
C GLY A 29 10.77 -10.79 -9.56
N VAL A 30 9.96 -10.89 -10.61
CA VAL A 30 10.38 -11.30 -11.95
C VAL A 30 11.25 -10.19 -12.54
N TYR A 31 12.48 -10.53 -12.93
CA TYR A 31 13.51 -9.61 -13.42
C TYR A 31 13.40 -9.47 -14.94
N TYR A 32 13.06 -8.28 -15.43
CA TYR A 32 13.22 -7.91 -16.84
C TYR A 32 14.53 -7.13 -17.00
N ASP A 33 15.42 -7.69 -17.81
CA ASP A 33 16.78 -7.21 -18.08
C ASP A 33 16.72 -6.25 -19.27
N ASP A 34 16.38 -4.98 -19.01
CA ASP A 34 16.42 -3.92 -20.01
C ASP A 34 17.72 -3.11 -19.90
N ALA A 35 18.39 -3.01 -21.05
CA ALA A 35 19.65 -2.34 -21.28
C ALA A 35 19.52 -0.82 -21.06
N GLN A 36 20.09 -0.32 -19.96
CA GLN A 36 20.45 1.09 -19.83
C GLN A 36 21.91 1.26 -20.30
N GLU A 37 22.11 2.04 -21.37
CA GLU A 37 23.40 2.70 -21.59
C GLU A 37 23.62 3.69 -20.44
N VAL A 38 24.60 3.39 -19.59
CA VAL A 38 25.00 4.24 -18.47
C VAL A 38 25.96 5.29 -19.00
N ASP A 39 25.53 6.55 -19.04
CA ASP A 39 26.40 7.72 -19.27
C ASP A 39 26.98 8.17 -17.92
N ASP A 40 28.22 7.74 -17.63
CA ASP A 40 28.91 7.84 -16.33
C ASP A 40 29.40 9.27 -15.95
N ASN A 41 28.77 10.35 -16.43
CA ASN A 41 29.34 11.70 -16.31
C ASN A 41 28.37 12.81 -15.86
N VAL A 42 27.55 12.57 -14.83
CA VAL A 42 26.82 13.66 -14.19
C VAL A 42 27.00 13.64 -12.68
N GLU A 43 27.79 14.61 -12.19
CA GLU A 43 27.83 15.00 -10.78
C GLU A 43 26.56 15.81 -10.48
N ASP A 44 25.45 15.12 -10.18
CA ASP A 44 24.14 15.72 -9.95
C ASP A 44 23.97 16.21 -8.50
N GLU A 45 24.31 17.47 -8.27
CA GLU A 45 23.67 18.28 -7.23
C GLU A 45 22.45 18.97 -7.90
N GLU A 46 21.41 18.20 -8.21
CA GLU A 46 20.19 18.70 -8.85
C GLU A 46 19.36 19.54 -7.87
N VAL A 47 19.53 20.84 -7.99
CA VAL A 47 18.54 21.81 -7.54
C VAL A 47 17.32 21.66 -8.48
N TYR A 48 16.27 20.97 -8.02
CA TYR A 48 14.95 20.89 -8.66
C TYR A 48 14.27 22.28 -8.73
N ALA A 49 14.79 23.19 -9.54
CA ALA A 49 14.19 24.52 -9.75
C ALA A 49 13.02 24.47 -10.74
N ASP A 50 12.80 23.32 -11.38
CA ASP A 50 11.87 23.14 -12.49
C ASP A 50 11.06 21.88 -12.18
N ASP A 51 9.83 22.02 -11.66
CA ASP A 51 8.90 20.91 -11.29
C ASP A 51 8.34 20.15 -12.51
N TYR A 52 9.14 20.09 -13.60
CA TYR A 52 8.77 19.55 -14.89
C TYR A 52 9.32 18.13 -15.06
N ILE A 53 8.41 17.16 -15.15
CA ILE A 53 8.74 15.78 -15.46
C ILE A 53 8.82 15.64 -16.99
N LYS A 54 10.03 15.35 -17.49
CA LYS A 54 10.27 15.16 -18.93
C LYS A 54 9.76 13.81 -19.45
N TYR A 55 9.96 12.74 -18.69
CA TYR A 55 9.62 11.37 -19.09
C TYR A 55 8.80 10.68 -18.02
N TRP A 56 7.62 10.21 -18.38
CA TRP A 56 6.68 9.57 -17.44
C TRP A 56 6.99 8.09 -17.19
N THR A 57 7.86 7.48 -17.99
CA THR A 57 8.25 6.06 -17.87
C THR A 57 8.88 5.72 -16.52
N GLU A 58 9.48 6.70 -15.88
CA GLU A 58 10.16 6.54 -14.61
C GLU A 58 9.25 6.80 -13.43
N TYR A 59 7.96 7.08 -13.63
CA TYR A 59 7.06 7.48 -12.54
C TYR A 59 5.89 6.53 -12.41
N ALA A 60 5.42 6.41 -11.17
CA ALA A 60 4.18 5.74 -10.85
C ALA A 60 3.34 6.57 -9.89
N VAL A 61 2.04 6.37 -9.97
CA VAL A 61 1.04 7.05 -9.15
C VAL A 61 0.28 6.05 -8.31
N LEU A 62 0.03 6.43 -7.06
CA LEU A 62 -0.74 5.65 -6.10
C LEU A 62 -1.93 6.49 -5.61
N PRO A 63 -3.13 6.28 -6.15
CA PRO A 63 -4.34 6.86 -5.57
C PRO A 63 -4.55 6.25 -4.19
N LYS A 64 -4.44 7.06 -3.13
CA LYS A 64 -4.58 6.59 -1.75
C LYS A 64 -6.04 6.55 -1.34
N LYS A 65 -6.72 7.69 -1.49
CA LYS A 65 -8.09 7.88 -0.99
C LYS A 65 -8.84 8.98 -1.71
N CYS A 66 -10.16 8.89 -1.70
CA CYS A 66 -11.07 9.99 -1.94
C CYS A 66 -11.42 10.67 -0.60
N ILE A 67 -11.32 12.00 -0.54
CA ILE A 67 -11.67 12.82 0.63
C ILE A 67 -12.44 14.07 0.21
N THR A 68 -13.36 14.53 1.04
CA THR A 68 -13.96 15.86 0.89
C THR A 68 -13.09 16.90 1.60
N TYR A 69 -12.53 17.84 0.85
CA TYR A 69 -11.68 18.92 1.34
C TYR A 69 -12.25 20.28 0.94
N ASN A 70 -12.59 21.12 1.92
CA ASN A 70 -13.21 22.43 1.70
C ASN A 70 -14.50 22.35 0.83
N ASN A 71 -15.33 21.35 1.08
CA ASN A 71 -16.57 21.05 0.32
C ASN A 71 -16.35 20.64 -1.14
N VAL A 72 -15.13 20.27 -1.52
CA VAL A 72 -14.80 19.71 -2.83
C VAL A 72 -14.27 18.30 -2.64
N ASP A 73 -14.73 17.36 -3.46
CA ASP A 73 -14.21 16.00 -3.43
C ASP A 73 -12.90 15.91 -4.19
N MET A 74 -11.88 15.40 -3.49
CA MET A 74 -10.50 15.35 -3.94
C MET A 74 -9.95 13.92 -3.83
N ILE A 75 -9.16 13.50 -4.81
CA ILE A 75 -8.36 12.29 -4.73
C ILE A 75 -6.97 12.64 -4.22
N VAL A 76 -6.60 12.07 -3.08
CA VAL A 76 -5.24 12.12 -2.55
C VAL A 76 -4.43 11.02 -3.21
N PHE A 77 -3.35 11.40 -3.88
CA PHE A 77 -2.44 10.46 -4.54
C PHE A 77 -0.99 10.72 -4.15
N SER A 78 -0.10 9.79 -4.48
CA SER A 78 1.34 9.97 -4.29
C SER A 78 2.08 9.54 -5.53
N VAL A 79 3.14 10.29 -5.83
CA VAL A 79 3.99 10.06 -7.00
C VAL A 79 5.28 9.44 -6.51
N PHE A 80 5.71 8.36 -7.15
CA PHE A 80 6.91 7.62 -6.83
C PHE A 80 7.88 7.68 -8.01
N PRO A 81 9.18 7.90 -7.75
CA PRO A 81 10.20 7.67 -8.76
C PRO A 81 10.38 6.15 -8.93
N GLN A 82 10.77 5.70 -10.12
CA GLN A 82 10.93 4.30 -10.55
C GLN A 82 9.65 3.49 -10.82
N GLY A 83 8.85 3.94 -11.79
CA GLY A 83 7.53 3.36 -12.11
C GLY A 83 7.47 1.86 -12.44
N TYR A 84 8.50 1.25 -13.06
CA TYR A 84 8.43 -0.13 -13.56
C TYR A 84 9.00 -1.19 -12.60
N ARG A 85 10.06 -0.88 -11.82
CA ARG A 85 10.81 -1.88 -11.03
C ARG A 85 10.37 -1.98 -9.57
N SER A 86 9.91 -0.88 -8.97
CA SER A 86 9.64 -0.79 -7.54
C SER A 86 8.27 -0.17 -7.29
N MET A 87 7.23 -0.72 -7.94
CA MET A 87 5.83 -0.25 -7.89
C MET A 87 5.40 0.25 -6.49
N CYS A 88 5.65 1.53 -6.25
CA CYS A 88 5.35 2.27 -5.02
C CYS A 88 5.92 1.67 -3.72
N THR A 89 7.07 0.97 -3.77
CA THR A 89 7.74 0.46 -2.55
C THR A 89 8.67 1.47 -1.90
N ASP A 90 9.21 2.38 -2.69
CA ASP A 90 10.18 3.38 -2.25
C ASP A 90 9.49 4.60 -1.60
N GLU A 91 10.28 5.58 -1.18
CA GLU A 91 9.73 6.82 -0.62
C GLU A 91 9.06 7.64 -1.74
N PRO A 92 7.79 8.07 -1.57
CA PRO A 92 7.14 8.91 -2.57
C PRO A 92 7.83 10.28 -2.64
N MET A 93 7.93 10.85 -3.83
CA MET A 93 8.39 12.23 -4.03
C MET A 93 7.52 13.24 -3.27
N GLY A 94 6.22 12.94 -3.20
CA GLY A 94 5.24 13.79 -2.55
C GLY A 94 3.88 13.14 -2.47
N THR A 95 3.03 13.73 -1.64
CA THR A 95 1.60 13.46 -1.61
C THR A 95 0.88 14.70 -2.10
N TYR A 96 0.00 14.51 -3.08
CA TYR A 96 -0.72 15.56 -3.76
C TYR A 96 -2.21 15.25 -3.73
N MET A 97 -3.01 16.23 -4.12
CA MET A 97 -4.44 16.07 -4.32
C MET A 97 -4.88 16.78 -5.60
N THR A 98 -5.92 16.25 -6.22
CA THR A 98 -6.62 16.88 -7.35
C THR A 98 -8.10 16.56 -7.23
N THR A 99 -8.96 17.24 -7.98
CA THR A 99 -10.40 17.01 -7.92
C THR A 99 -10.75 15.60 -8.42
N VAL A 100 -11.82 14.99 -7.90
CA VAL A 100 -12.30 13.68 -8.40
C VAL A 100 -12.55 13.72 -9.92
N PRO A 101 -13.25 14.73 -10.49
CA PRO A 101 -13.45 14.81 -11.93
C PRO A 101 -12.15 14.81 -12.75
N THR A 102 -11.16 15.62 -12.36
CA THR A 102 -9.86 15.69 -13.05
C THR A 102 -9.16 14.33 -13.03
N PHE A 103 -9.08 13.68 -11.85
CA PHE A 103 -8.41 12.40 -11.73
C PHE A 103 -9.12 11.29 -12.52
N VAL A 104 -10.44 11.21 -12.41
CA VAL A 104 -11.25 10.19 -13.09
C VAL A 104 -11.20 10.39 -14.61
N GLY A 105 -11.32 11.62 -15.10
CA GLY A 105 -11.18 11.93 -16.53
C GLY A 105 -9.83 11.47 -17.07
N ALA A 106 -8.74 11.90 -16.44
CA ALA A 106 -7.39 11.52 -16.83
C ALA A 106 -7.14 9.99 -16.77
N TYR A 107 -7.78 9.31 -15.81
CA TYR A 107 -7.73 7.84 -15.72
C TYR A 107 -8.45 7.16 -16.89
N MET A 108 -9.60 7.68 -17.30
CA MET A 108 -10.36 7.13 -18.44
C MET A 108 -9.64 7.39 -19.76
N ASP A 109 -9.03 8.56 -19.93
CA ASP A 109 -8.18 8.87 -21.09
C ASP A 109 -6.97 7.92 -21.18
N GLN A 110 -6.40 7.54 -20.02
CA GLN A 110 -5.34 6.55 -19.97
C GLN A 110 -5.83 5.15 -20.38
N LEU A 111 -7.05 4.75 -19.98
CA LEU A 111 -7.64 3.48 -20.39
C LEU A 111 -7.92 3.44 -21.89
N GLU A 112 -8.45 4.52 -22.46
CA GLU A 112 -8.67 4.65 -23.91
C GLU A 112 -7.34 4.56 -24.67
N ALA A 113 -6.32 5.31 -24.25
CA ALA A 113 -5.00 5.25 -24.86
C ALA A 113 -4.38 3.84 -24.80
N ASN A 114 -4.59 3.12 -23.70
CA ASN A 114 -4.13 1.74 -23.57
C ASN A 114 -4.93 0.76 -24.44
N ALA A 115 -6.24 0.98 -24.61
CA ALA A 115 -7.08 0.14 -25.47
C ALA A 115 -6.68 0.31 -26.96
N LEU A 116 -6.44 1.55 -27.40
CA LEU A 116 -5.91 1.83 -28.73
C LEU A 116 -4.56 1.12 -28.97
N ASP A 117 -3.69 1.09 -27.96
CA ASP A 117 -2.43 0.36 -28.06
C ASP A 117 -2.56 -1.16 -28.10
N GLN A 118 -3.68 -1.71 -27.63
CA GLN A 118 -4.00 -3.12 -27.78
C GLN A 118 -4.64 -3.45 -29.13
N GLY A 119 -4.79 -2.45 -30.02
CA GLY A 119 -5.47 -2.61 -31.31
C GLY A 119 -7.00 -2.68 -31.17
N VAL A 120 -7.55 -2.16 -30.08
CA VAL A 120 -8.99 -2.05 -29.87
C VAL A 120 -9.46 -0.69 -30.38
N ASP A 121 -9.84 -0.64 -31.66
CA ASP A 121 -10.31 0.60 -32.31
C ASP A 121 -11.70 1.04 -31.84
N ASP A 122 -12.48 0.12 -31.26
CA ASP A 122 -13.87 0.34 -30.84
C ASP A 122 -14.00 0.48 -29.31
N TYR A 123 -13.03 1.13 -28.64
CA TYR A 123 -13.16 1.41 -27.21
C TYR A 123 -14.36 2.35 -26.97
N ALA A 124 -15.43 1.80 -26.37
CA ALA A 124 -16.58 2.58 -25.97
C ALA A 124 -16.42 2.99 -24.50
N ALA A 125 -16.27 4.30 -24.27
CA ALA A 125 -16.30 4.84 -22.93
C ALA A 125 -17.63 4.48 -22.23
N PRO A 126 -17.62 4.17 -20.93
CA PRO A 126 -18.83 3.81 -20.21
C PRO A 126 -19.79 5.01 -20.13
N GLU A 127 -21.10 4.73 -20.13
CA GLU A 127 -22.13 5.78 -20.05
C GLU A 127 -22.03 6.60 -18.76
N SER A 128 -21.44 6.04 -17.71
CA SER A 128 -21.18 6.72 -16.43
C SER A 128 -20.16 7.87 -16.54
N LEU A 129 -19.41 7.96 -17.63
CA LEU A 129 -18.47 9.06 -17.89
C LEU A 129 -19.19 10.42 -17.93
N GLN A 130 -20.47 10.45 -18.29
CA GLN A 130 -21.28 11.68 -18.30
C GLN A 130 -21.40 12.35 -16.93
N PHE A 131 -21.15 11.61 -15.84
CA PHE A 131 -21.22 12.11 -14.47
C PHE A 131 -19.89 12.71 -13.99
N ILE A 132 -18.82 12.71 -14.81
CA ILE A 132 -17.57 13.40 -14.47
C ILE A 132 -17.83 14.91 -14.36
N GLU A 133 -18.59 15.45 -15.30
CA GLU A 133 -19.06 16.82 -15.26
C GLU A 133 -20.37 16.94 -14.48
N CYS A 134 -20.71 18.17 -14.09
CA CYS A 134 -21.94 18.47 -13.39
C CYS A 134 -23.16 18.28 -14.32
N TYR A 135 -23.81 17.13 -14.23
CA TYR A 135 -24.88 16.73 -15.15
C TYR A 135 -26.28 17.06 -14.59
N PRO A 136 -27.17 17.74 -15.34
CA PRO A 136 -28.51 18.05 -14.89
C PRO A 136 -29.43 16.81 -14.93
N PHE A 137 -30.06 16.50 -13.81
CA PHE A 137 -31.04 15.43 -13.71
C PHE A 137 -32.40 15.97 -13.25
N GLN A 138 -33.42 15.78 -14.09
CA GLN A 138 -34.76 16.28 -13.84
C GLN A 138 -35.68 15.17 -13.33
N THR A 139 -36.28 15.37 -12.15
CA THR A 139 -37.40 14.56 -11.66
C THR A 139 -38.71 15.31 -11.82
N ASN A 140 -39.83 14.64 -11.52
CA ASN A 140 -41.16 15.28 -11.53
C ASN A 140 -41.28 16.42 -10.51
N GLU A 141 -40.40 16.50 -9.51
CA GLU A 141 -40.52 17.40 -8.35
C GLU A 141 -39.43 18.48 -8.31
N ALA A 142 -38.23 18.21 -8.81
CA ALA A 142 -37.12 19.16 -8.84
C ALA A 142 -36.08 18.84 -9.94
N LEU A 143 -35.34 19.88 -10.34
CA LEU A 143 -34.09 19.76 -11.07
C LEU A 143 -32.95 19.74 -10.05
N TYR A 144 -32.11 18.72 -10.10
CA TYR A 144 -30.85 18.64 -9.36
C TYR A 144 -29.71 18.34 -10.32
N TYR A 145 -28.49 18.45 -9.83
CA TYR A 145 -27.29 18.15 -10.58
C TYR A 145 -26.57 16.99 -9.92
N VAL A 146 -25.85 16.21 -10.72
CA VAL A 146 -25.12 15.05 -10.25
C VAL A 146 -23.70 15.09 -10.75
N GLN A 147 -22.75 14.69 -9.91
CA GLN A 147 -21.35 14.58 -10.27
C GLN A 147 -20.69 13.44 -9.50
N VAL A 148 -19.71 12.79 -10.12
CA VAL A 148 -18.89 11.77 -9.47
C VAL A 148 -18.07 12.40 -8.34
N GLY A 149 -18.14 11.79 -7.16
CA GLY A 149 -17.51 12.28 -5.95
C GLY A 149 -17.06 11.13 -5.05
N CYS A 150 -16.75 11.47 -3.80
CA CYS A 150 -16.35 10.50 -2.81
C CYS A 150 -17.58 9.84 -2.17
N THR A 151 -17.54 8.51 -2.01
CA THR A 151 -18.61 7.79 -1.29
C THR A 151 -18.61 8.12 0.19
N ASP A 152 -19.80 8.35 0.73
CA ASP A 152 -20.01 8.57 2.15
C ASP A 152 -19.57 7.33 2.97
N GLY A 153 -18.68 7.55 3.93
CA GLY A 153 -18.20 6.51 4.84
C GLY A 153 -17.11 5.58 4.28
N THR A 154 -16.83 5.59 2.98
CA THR A 154 -15.75 4.81 2.36
C THR A 154 -14.81 5.68 1.52
N SER A 155 -13.61 5.94 2.03
CA SER A 155 -12.61 6.77 1.35
C SER A 155 -11.90 6.09 0.15
N GLN A 156 -12.39 4.95 -0.32
CA GLN A 156 -11.75 4.09 -1.34
C GLN A 156 -12.75 3.65 -2.42
N SER A 157 -13.87 4.35 -2.51
CA SER A 157 -14.86 4.17 -3.57
C SER A 157 -15.32 5.54 -4.03
N LEU A 158 -15.84 5.55 -5.24
CA LEU A 158 -16.53 6.70 -5.81
C LEU A 158 -18.02 6.42 -5.78
N SER A 159 -18.80 7.49 -5.73
CA SER A 159 -20.25 7.49 -5.86
C SER A 159 -20.67 8.72 -6.69
N VAL A 160 -21.95 8.83 -6.99
CA VAL A 160 -22.50 10.02 -7.65
C VAL A 160 -23.21 10.87 -6.61
N ASN A 161 -22.68 12.06 -6.35
CA ASN A 161 -23.18 12.98 -5.36
C ASN A 161 -24.21 13.94 -5.98
N ILE A 162 -25.19 14.37 -5.19
CA ILE A 162 -26.31 15.21 -5.64
C ILE A 162 -26.11 16.66 -5.18
N TYR A 163 -26.26 17.60 -6.11
CA TYR A 163 -26.04 19.03 -5.91
C TYR A 163 -27.27 19.86 -6.26
N LYS A 164 -27.39 21.02 -5.61
CA LYS A 164 -28.46 22.01 -5.82
C LYS A 164 -28.18 22.96 -7.00
N ASP A 165 -26.91 23.20 -7.31
CA ASP A 165 -26.45 24.14 -8.32
C ASP A 165 -25.82 23.45 -9.53
N ASN A 166 -25.72 24.19 -10.63
CA ASN A 166 -25.14 23.70 -11.88
C ASN A 166 -23.60 23.70 -11.90
N THR A 167 -22.98 24.10 -10.80
CA THR A 167 -21.53 24.10 -10.59
C THR A 167 -21.09 22.92 -9.73
N CYS A 168 -22.03 22.17 -9.16
CA CYS A 168 -21.78 21.08 -8.23
C CYS A 168 -20.93 21.49 -7.02
N GLU A 169 -21.19 22.70 -6.49
CA GLU A 169 -20.50 23.25 -5.32
C GLU A 169 -21.33 23.11 -4.04
N THR A 170 -22.67 23.16 -4.15
CA THR A 170 -23.58 23.10 -3.01
C THR A 170 -24.28 21.73 -2.93
N PRO A 171 -23.90 20.86 -1.97
CA PRO A 171 -24.51 19.54 -1.83
C PRO A 171 -25.98 19.63 -1.40
N TRP A 172 -26.75 18.60 -1.72
CA TRP A 172 -28.16 18.51 -1.36
C TRP A 172 -28.35 18.11 0.13
N GLU A 173 -28.36 19.12 1.02
CA GLU A 173 -28.42 18.95 2.49
C GLU A 173 -29.64 18.20 3.08
N ASN A 174 -30.64 17.80 2.28
CA ASN A 174 -31.91 17.25 2.80
C ASN A 174 -31.91 15.74 3.07
N THR A 175 -30.81 15.04 2.80
CA THR A 175 -30.68 13.60 3.07
C THR A 175 -29.70 13.39 4.21
N GLU A 176 -30.13 12.65 5.24
CA GLU A 176 -29.40 12.38 6.49
C GLU A 176 -28.06 11.64 6.27
N GLY A 177 -27.04 12.31 5.70
CA GLY A 177 -25.68 11.77 5.54
C GLY A 177 -25.55 10.67 4.49
N SER A 178 -26.35 10.75 3.42
CA SER A 178 -26.16 9.96 2.20
C SER A 178 -26.61 10.81 1.02
N ASP A 179 -25.68 11.55 0.41
CA ASP A 179 -25.89 12.21 -0.87
C ASP A 179 -25.55 11.31 -2.07
N ASP A 180 -25.09 10.08 -1.80
CA ASP A 180 -24.90 9.00 -2.77
C ASP A 180 -26.22 8.66 -3.49
N ALA A 181 -26.30 9.06 -4.76
CA ALA A 181 -27.33 8.59 -5.64
C ALA A 181 -27.11 7.11 -6.02
N SER A 182 -28.20 6.36 -6.20
CA SER A 182 -28.16 4.95 -6.59
C SER A 182 -27.77 4.70 -8.06
N PHE A 183 -27.03 5.63 -8.69
CA PHE A 183 -26.52 5.42 -10.04
C PHE A 183 -25.41 4.37 -10.03
N ASP A 184 -25.46 3.45 -10.98
CA ASP A 184 -24.40 2.47 -11.14
C ASP A 184 -23.20 3.12 -11.83
N ILE A 185 -22.11 3.25 -11.08
CA ILE A 185 -20.80 3.68 -11.61
C ILE A 185 -19.75 2.60 -11.44
N SER A 186 -20.17 1.32 -11.35
CA SER A 186 -19.25 0.19 -11.22
C SER A 186 -18.29 0.04 -12.40
N ASP A 187 -18.55 0.68 -13.54
CA ASP A 187 -17.64 0.74 -14.68
C ASP A 187 -16.46 1.70 -14.44
N ILE A 188 -16.60 2.69 -13.55
CA ILE A 188 -15.56 3.65 -13.19
C ILE A 188 -14.91 3.18 -11.87
N GLN A 189 -13.92 2.30 -11.97
CA GLN A 189 -13.16 1.83 -10.82
C GLN A 189 -11.76 2.41 -10.83
N VAL A 190 -11.57 3.50 -10.08
CA VAL A 190 -10.22 3.97 -9.72
C VAL A 190 -9.60 2.94 -8.77
N PRO A 191 -8.42 2.38 -9.08
CA PRO A 191 -7.85 1.30 -8.28
C PRO A 191 -7.10 1.87 -7.08
N PHE A 192 -7.86 2.34 -6.09
CA PHE A 192 -7.30 2.85 -4.84
C PHE A 192 -6.34 1.83 -4.20
N LYS A 193 -5.21 2.32 -3.71
CA LYS A 193 -4.08 1.57 -3.13
C LYS A 193 -3.32 0.68 -4.09
N GLN A 194 -3.63 0.70 -5.37
CA GLN A 194 -2.84 -0.02 -6.37
C GLN A 194 -1.91 0.98 -7.02
N CYS A 195 -0.63 0.62 -7.07
CA CYS A 195 0.35 1.41 -7.79
C CYS A 195 0.10 1.27 -9.28
N GLN A 196 0.06 2.39 -9.99
CA GLN A 196 -0.09 2.42 -11.44
C GLN A 196 1.13 3.09 -12.05
N ALA A 197 1.79 2.40 -12.98
CA ALA A 197 2.81 3.04 -13.81
C ALA A 197 2.15 4.11 -14.68
N CYS A 198 2.82 5.27 -14.81
CA CYS A 198 2.31 6.35 -15.65
C CYS A 198 2.30 5.97 -17.14
N VAL A 199 3.24 5.13 -17.55
CA VAL A 199 3.31 4.58 -18.90
C VAL A 199 3.20 3.07 -18.80
N ILE A 200 2.22 2.50 -19.49
CA ILE A 200 2.06 1.06 -19.63
C ILE A 200 2.58 0.67 -21.01
N TRP A 201 3.60 -0.17 -21.03
CA TRP A 201 4.15 -0.74 -22.26
C TRP A 201 3.34 -1.97 -22.65
N ILE A 202 2.77 -1.95 -23.84
CA ILE A 202 2.14 -3.11 -24.46
C ILE A 202 3.13 -3.64 -25.49
N ASP A 203 3.45 -4.92 -25.38
CA ASP A 203 4.29 -5.64 -26.32
C ASP A 203 3.55 -5.70 -27.66
N LYS A 204 3.95 -4.86 -28.62
CA LYS A 204 3.46 -4.88 -29.98
C LYS A 204 4.49 -5.63 -30.81
N ASP A 205 4.06 -6.66 -31.55
CA ASP A 205 4.94 -7.38 -32.46
C ASP A 205 5.62 -6.39 -33.43
N ASP A 206 6.94 -6.50 -33.61
CA ASP A 206 7.77 -5.63 -34.46
C ASP A 206 7.22 -5.44 -35.88
N ASP A 207 6.43 -6.40 -36.36
CA ASP A 207 5.81 -6.40 -37.69
C ASP A 207 4.61 -5.44 -37.82
N GLN A 208 4.13 -4.82 -36.72
CA GLN A 208 2.96 -3.91 -36.73
C GLN A 208 3.30 -2.43 -36.99
N GLY A 209 4.53 -2.12 -37.42
CA GLY A 209 4.90 -0.76 -37.81
C GLY A 209 5.10 0.20 -36.64
N VAL A 210 5.57 -0.32 -35.50
CA VAL A 210 6.02 0.50 -34.38
C VAL A 210 7.30 1.21 -34.78
N ASP A 211 7.24 2.53 -34.96
CA ASP A 211 8.40 3.36 -35.26
C ASP A 211 9.01 3.96 -33.98
N ASP A 212 10.24 4.50 -34.08
CA ASP A 212 10.90 5.20 -32.96
C ASP A 212 10.03 6.36 -32.42
N GLN A 213 9.17 6.93 -33.27
CA GLN A 213 8.27 8.02 -32.92
C GLN A 213 7.17 7.56 -31.94
N TYR A 214 6.66 6.34 -32.07
CA TYR A 214 5.73 5.76 -31.10
C TYR A 214 6.34 5.73 -29.69
N PHE A 215 7.57 5.23 -29.56
CA PHE A 215 8.24 5.14 -28.26
C PHE A 215 8.50 6.52 -27.65
N GLU A 216 8.99 7.48 -28.42
CA GLU A 216 9.24 8.84 -27.93
C GLU A 216 7.94 9.57 -27.52
N ASN A 217 6.86 9.37 -28.29
CA ASN A 217 5.55 9.90 -27.92
C ASN A 217 5.03 9.25 -26.64
N LYS A 218 5.13 7.92 -26.52
CA LYS A 218 4.60 7.20 -25.35
C LYS A 218 5.34 7.52 -24.05
N LYS A 219 6.64 7.84 -24.12
CA LYS A 219 7.42 8.30 -22.96
C LYS A 219 6.92 9.61 -22.37
N THR A 220 6.37 10.49 -23.21
CA THR A 220 5.96 11.84 -22.84
C THR A 220 4.45 11.98 -22.68
N GLN A 221 3.67 11.09 -23.31
CA GLN A 221 2.22 11.08 -23.29
C GLN A 221 1.70 10.03 -22.29
N ALA A 222 1.52 10.46 -21.05
CA ALA A 222 0.84 9.71 -20.00
C ALA A 222 -0.41 10.50 -19.55
N PRO A 223 -1.58 10.32 -20.18
CA PRO A 223 -2.77 11.14 -19.89
C PRO A 223 -3.07 11.25 -18.40
N LEU A 224 -3.07 10.12 -17.68
CA LEU A 224 -3.30 10.12 -16.23
C LEU A 224 -2.29 10.98 -15.49
N CYS A 225 -0.98 10.70 -15.65
CA CYS A 225 0.03 11.36 -14.84
C CYS A 225 0.31 12.80 -15.24
N SER A 226 0.25 13.10 -16.54
CA SER A 226 0.47 14.46 -17.04
C SER A 226 -0.62 15.42 -16.57
N GLU A 227 -1.89 15.02 -16.67
CA GLU A 227 -3.02 15.85 -16.27
C GLU A 227 -3.04 16.07 -14.75
N ILE A 228 -2.97 14.98 -13.96
CA ILE A 228 -3.00 15.12 -12.49
C ILE A 228 -1.76 15.82 -11.95
N TRP A 229 -0.63 15.84 -12.67
CA TRP A 229 0.57 16.58 -12.28
C TRP A 229 0.49 18.06 -12.61
N SER A 230 -0.14 18.40 -13.74
CA SER A 230 -0.45 19.78 -14.10
C SER A 230 -1.40 20.40 -13.05
N ASP A 231 -2.44 19.66 -12.69
CA ASP A 231 -3.50 20.11 -11.79
C ASP A 231 -3.29 19.67 -10.33
N LYS A 232 -2.05 19.34 -9.96
CA LYS A 232 -1.74 18.90 -8.60
C LYS A 232 -1.75 20.06 -7.62
N GLU A 233 -2.39 19.84 -6.49
CA GLU A 233 -2.21 20.66 -5.30
C GLU A 233 -1.36 19.91 -4.27
N VAL A 234 -0.42 20.61 -3.63
CA VAL A 234 0.39 20.02 -2.55
C VAL A 234 -0.52 19.75 -1.34
N CYS A 235 -0.60 18.48 -0.95
CA CYS A 235 -1.45 18.03 0.14
C CYS A 235 -0.84 18.49 1.48
N ASP A 236 -1.53 19.40 2.17
CA ASP A 236 -1.13 19.92 3.47
C ASP A 236 -1.21 18.85 4.59
N LYS A 237 -0.78 19.17 5.81
CA LYS A 237 -0.82 18.20 6.93
C LYS A 237 -2.24 17.71 7.25
N LYS A 238 -3.27 18.51 6.97
CA LYS A 238 -4.67 18.15 7.23
C LYS A 238 -5.15 17.16 6.17
N CYS A 239 -4.95 17.47 4.89
CA CYS A 239 -5.16 16.60 3.75
C CYS A 239 -4.42 15.27 3.95
N GLN A 240 -3.13 15.33 4.31
CA GLN A 240 -2.33 14.13 4.57
C GLN A 240 -2.96 13.29 5.67
N LYS A 241 -3.40 13.89 6.79
CA LYS A 241 -4.04 13.15 7.88
C LYS A 241 -5.34 12.46 7.48
N MET A 242 -6.10 13.03 6.54
CA MET A 242 -7.34 12.44 6.02
C MET A 242 -7.05 11.36 4.97
N GLY A 243 -6.11 11.65 4.06
CA GLY A 243 -5.60 10.76 3.03
C GLY A 243 -4.77 9.58 3.58
N PHE A 244 -4.16 9.72 4.75
CA PHE A 244 -3.44 8.64 5.40
C PHE A 244 -4.44 7.57 5.82
N GLU A 245 -4.24 6.38 5.28
CA GLU A 245 -4.70 5.20 5.98
C GLU A 245 -3.97 5.19 7.31
N ARG A 246 -4.74 5.14 8.40
CA ARG A 246 -4.18 4.49 9.58
C ARG A 246 -3.71 3.16 9.02
N LYS A 247 -2.39 2.93 9.01
CA LYS A 247 -1.86 1.58 9.00
C LYS A 247 -2.57 0.95 10.18
N THR A 248 -3.72 0.33 9.93
CA THR A 248 -4.23 -0.74 10.73
C THR A 248 -3.12 -1.72 10.54
N ASN A 249 -2.10 -1.63 11.41
CA ASN A 249 -1.11 -2.64 11.50
C ASN A 249 -1.97 -3.89 11.54
N VAL A 250 -1.89 -4.71 10.50
CA VAL A 250 -2.32 -6.11 10.57
C VAL A 250 -1.31 -6.81 11.50
N GLY A 251 -0.97 -6.15 12.59
CA GLY A 251 -0.29 -6.66 13.73
C GLY A 251 -1.41 -7.13 14.63
N TRP A 252 -1.29 -8.39 15.04
CA TRP A 252 -1.89 -9.01 16.20
C TRP A 252 -2.87 -8.11 16.93
N ASN A 253 -4.16 -8.48 16.87
CA ASN A 253 -5.17 -7.78 17.65
C ASN A 253 -4.71 -7.70 19.11
N THR A 254 -5.21 -6.71 19.85
CA THR A 254 -4.90 -6.58 21.28
C THR A 254 -5.20 -7.89 22.03
N SER A 255 -6.25 -8.62 21.61
CA SER A 255 -6.57 -9.97 22.09
C SER A 255 -5.44 -10.97 21.83
N ASP A 256 -4.87 -10.98 20.63
CA ASP A 256 -3.86 -11.95 20.23
C ASP A 256 -2.53 -11.67 20.94
N LYS A 257 -2.21 -10.38 21.14
CA LYS A 257 -1.07 -9.96 21.98
C LYS A 257 -1.24 -10.43 23.43
N VAL A 258 -2.45 -10.27 23.99
CA VAL A 258 -2.75 -10.73 25.36
C VAL A 258 -2.67 -12.25 25.44
N LEU A 259 -3.24 -12.97 24.47
CA LEU A 259 -3.24 -14.43 24.42
C LEU A 259 -1.82 -14.99 24.30
N LEU A 260 -0.97 -14.40 23.45
CA LEU A 260 0.46 -14.72 23.39
C LEU A 260 1.16 -14.47 24.73
N SER A 261 0.84 -13.36 25.41
CA SER A 261 1.45 -13.07 26.72
C SER A 261 1.06 -14.11 27.78
N ILE A 262 -0.19 -14.60 27.77
CA ILE A 262 -0.65 -15.60 28.72
C ILE A 262 0.00 -16.96 28.41
N LEU A 263 0.07 -17.35 27.14
CA LEU A 263 0.74 -18.59 26.71
C LEU A 263 2.22 -18.60 27.08
N THR A 264 2.93 -17.48 26.87
CA THR A 264 4.35 -17.36 27.23
C THR A 264 4.56 -17.41 28.74
N VAL A 265 3.74 -16.73 29.55
CA VAL A 265 3.80 -16.80 31.02
C VAL A 265 3.49 -18.21 31.53
N PHE A 266 2.48 -18.88 30.97
CA PHE A 266 2.11 -20.23 31.38
C PHE A 266 3.20 -21.25 31.00
N GLY A 267 3.76 -21.14 29.80
CA GLY A 267 4.91 -21.93 29.36
C GLY A 267 6.12 -21.76 30.27
N ALA A 268 6.46 -20.51 30.61
CA ALA A 268 7.53 -20.19 31.55
C ALA A 268 7.25 -20.75 32.96
N GLY A 269 5.99 -20.68 33.43
CA GLY A 269 5.58 -21.22 34.73
C GLY A 269 5.70 -22.74 34.83
N MET A 270 5.25 -23.48 33.81
CA MET A 270 5.43 -24.93 33.74
C MET A 270 6.91 -25.31 33.74
N LEU A 271 7.71 -24.59 32.96
CA LEU A 271 9.15 -24.81 32.86
C LEU A 271 9.84 -24.59 34.21
N PHE A 272 9.52 -23.50 34.89
CA PHE A 272 10.04 -23.22 36.23
C PHE A 272 9.66 -24.32 37.25
N ALA A 273 8.42 -24.82 37.19
CA ALA A 273 7.97 -25.92 38.05
C ALA A 273 8.75 -27.23 37.80
N ILE A 274 9.03 -27.55 36.53
CA ILE A 274 9.84 -28.72 36.15
C ILE A 274 11.27 -28.58 36.69
N LEU A 275 11.90 -27.42 36.50
CA LEU A 275 13.25 -27.15 37.02
C LEU A 275 13.30 -27.23 38.54
N ARG A 276 12.30 -26.67 39.23
CA ARG A 276 12.20 -26.77 40.69
C ARG A 276 12.05 -28.23 41.12
N LYS A 277 11.16 -29.01 40.49
CA LYS A 277 11.00 -30.43 40.82
C LYS A 277 12.29 -31.22 40.59
N ARG A 278 13.02 -30.95 39.51
CA ARG A 278 14.35 -31.55 39.25
C ARG A 278 15.38 -31.19 40.32
N SER A 279 15.36 -29.96 40.84
CA SER A 279 16.30 -29.55 41.90
C SER A 279 16.11 -30.31 43.22
N TYR A 280 14.92 -30.88 43.47
CA TYR A 280 14.60 -31.66 44.67
C TYR A 280 14.72 -33.18 44.49
N MET A 281 15.07 -33.68 43.30
CA MET A 281 15.25 -35.12 43.10
C MET A 281 16.51 -35.64 43.79
N SER A 282 16.36 -36.79 44.46
CA SER A 282 17.45 -37.49 45.12
C SER A 282 18.42 -38.06 44.08
N LYS A 283 19.71 -38.16 44.41
CA LYS A 283 20.79 -38.60 43.50
C LYS A 283 20.58 -39.98 42.85
N LYS A 284 19.65 -40.78 43.36
CA LYS A 284 19.29 -42.07 42.75
C LYS A 284 18.34 -41.92 41.56
N ASP A 285 17.42 -40.98 41.62
CA ASP A 285 16.43 -40.77 40.55
C ASP A 285 17.04 -40.01 39.37
N SER A 286 18.04 -39.15 39.62
CA SER A 286 18.76 -38.43 38.56
C SER A 286 19.51 -39.37 37.60
N LEU A 287 20.02 -40.50 38.11
CA LEU A 287 20.74 -41.49 37.29
C LEU A 287 19.79 -42.30 36.39
N LEU A 288 18.56 -42.55 36.85
CA LEU A 288 17.52 -43.18 36.04
C LEU A 288 16.99 -42.23 34.96
N GLU A 289 16.88 -40.93 35.26
CA GLU A 289 16.44 -39.91 34.30
C GLU A 289 17.49 -39.69 33.19
N GLU A 290 18.77 -39.67 33.54
CA GLU A 290 19.87 -39.55 32.57
C GLU A 290 19.92 -40.76 31.63
N ALA A 291 19.69 -41.97 32.16
CA ALA A 291 19.58 -43.18 31.34
C ALA A 291 18.37 -43.13 30.37
N ALA A 292 17.22 -42.62 30.83
CA ALA A 292 16.03 -42.47 29.99
C ALA A 292 16.18 -41.38 28.92
N MET A 293 16.80 -40.24 29.25
CA MET A 293 17.07 -39.17 28.27
C MET A 293 18.07 -39.63 27.20
N ASN A 294 19.11 -40.36 27.60
CA ASN A 294 20.10 -40.88 26.66
C ASN A 294 19.49 -41.98 25.75
N ALA A 295 18.54 -42.78 26.27
CA ALA A 295 17.80 -43.75 25.47
C ALA A 295 16.87 -43.11 24.43
N ALA A 296 16.37 -41.89 24.68
CA ALA A 296 15.58 -41.12 23.72
C ALA A 296 16.43 -40.37 22.69
N GLY A 297 17.76 -40.45 22.76
CA GLY A 297 18.68 -39.80 21.82
C GLY A 297 18.75 -38.27 21.93
N LEU A 298 18.12 -37.67 22.94
CA LEU A 298 18.23 -36.25 23.22
C LEU A 298 19.43 -35.98 24.14
N GLN A 299 20.53 -35.49 23.56
CA GLN A 299 21.60 -34.90 24.34
C GLN A 299 21.09 -33.66 25.09
N GLN A 300 21.52 -33.52 26.35
CA GLN A 300 21.12 -32.44 27.26
C GLN A 300 21.40 -31.04 26.70
N SER A 301 22.37 -30.91 25.78
CA SER A 301 22.69 -29.70 25.03
C SER A 301 21.59 -29.27 24.04
N HIS A 302 20.89 -30.20 23.39
CA HIS A 302 19.81 -29.87 22.46
C HIS A 302 18.58 -29.30 23.16
N VAL A 303 18.30 -29.78 24.37
CA VAL A 303 17.20 -29.25 25.18
C VAL A 303 17.45 -27.78 25.53
N ILE A 304 18.68 -27.44 25.94
CA ILE A 304 19.07 -26.05 26.25
C ILE A 304 19.06 -25.18 24.97
N GLY A 305 19.48 -25.72 23.82
CA GLY A 305 19.46 -24.99 22.55
C GLY A 305 18.05 -24.65 22.04
N ILE A 306 17.10 -25.58 22.14
CA ILE A 306 15.70 -25.33 21.78
C ILE A 306 15.07 -24.29 22.72
N PHE A 307 15.47 -24.26 23.99
CA PHE A 307 15.00 -23.26 24.95
C PHE A 307 15.50 -21.83 24.67
N ILE A 308 16.70 -21.67 24.11
CA ILE A 308 17.23 -20.35 23.73
C ILE A 308 16.59 -19.85 22.42
N LEU A 309 16.17 -20.74 21.53
CA LEU A 309 15.54 -20.39 20.25
C LEU A 309 14.05 -20.05 20.34
N THR A 310 13.38 -20.40 21.45
CA THR A 310 11.93 -20.21 21.65
C THR A 310 11.56 -19.03 22.56
N ILE A 311 12.54 -18.38 23.19
CA ILE A 311 12.42 -17.14 23.97
C ILE A 311 12.93 -15.98 23.12
#